data_AF-A0A353Z8U4-F1
#
_entry.id   AF-A0A353Z8U4-F1
#
_cell.length_a   1.000
_cell.length_b   1.000
_cell.length_c   1.000
_cell.angle_alpha   90.00
_cell.angle_beta   90.00
_cell.angle_gamma   90.00
#
_symmetry.space_group_name_H-M   'P 1'
#
loop_
_entity.id
_entity.type
_entity.pdbx_description
1 polymer ?
#
loop_
_entity_poly.entity_id
_entity_poly.type
_entity_poly.pdbx_seq_one_letter_code
_entity_poly.pdbx_strand_id
1 'polypeptide(L)'
;MNTYSSLLLPPLPSLGSRLMSSLALMLTCATCLAGPLDESPACALRYSGTLLSGVRNGEGSPVKRFTIFALVRTTATGRELDWFLTERGAGAWAWPERFGQVSLNHDFAPTGGTPPRLLYEYEGTPTVIGFPLPLVEFFPKLAKGAQWMEGKESWEVTDSVQKNERDCWLMQVTTGFGKKRTVWVLKDAPLLAALEEKVFVGQGDEHRLALQLEAFENVTTEELERQLVIWNRLAELQGKLARKPQEFRPELSDAQLQLVTTALPDLKSLSADTPFSGLVTAISSDLRGQADRSTDVARLQQKFVGKPAPTFDLSLLDKKQVTAEDLKGQVVVLHFWEYQPEPLVEPYGQVGFLDFLHDKRRKLGVKV
;
A
#
# COMPACT_ATOMS: atom_id res chain seq x y z
N MET A 1 -103.73 0.44 -35.58
CA MET A 1 -104.81 0.95 -34.70
C MET A 1 -104.49 0.54 -33.27
N ASN A 2 -104.21 1.55 -32.44
CA ASN A 2 -104.46 1.71 -30.99
C ASN A 2 -105.11 0.53 -30.25
N THR A 3 -104.88 0.23 -28.99
CA THR A 3 -104.08 0.74 -27.84
C THR A 3 -104.50 -0.22 -26.72
N TYR A 4 -103.65 -0.62 -25.79
CA TYR A 4 -104.05 -0.74 -24.38
C TYR A 4 -102.81 -0.80 -23.48
N SER A 5 -102.77 0.18 -22.59
CA SER A 5 -101.86 0.33 -21.45
C SER A 5 -102.02 -0.81 -20.45
N SER A 6 -100.95 -1.16 -19.74
CA SER A 6 -101.01 -1.43 -18.30
C SER A 6 -99.68 -1.18 -17.62
N LEU A 7 -99.76 -0.32 -16.61
CA LEU A 7 -98.75 0.18 -15.71
C LEU A 7 -98.18 -0.93 -14.82
N LEU A 8 -96.87 -0.91 -14.54
CA LEU A 8 -96.28 -1.54 -13.35
C LEU A 8 -95.01 -0.79 -12.92
N LEU A 9 -95.17 -0.09 -11.79
CA LEU A 9 -94.25 0.31 -10.71
C LEU A 9 -92.73 0.44 -10.99
N PRO A 10 -92.08 1.55 -10.58
CA PRO A 10 -90.62 1.66 -10.50
C PRO A 10 -90.08 1.07 -9.18
N PRO A 11 -88.91 0.41 -9.18
CA PRO A 11 -88.16 0.18 -7.94
C PRO A 11 -87.30 1.41 -7.57
N LEU A 12 -87.24 1.65 -6.27
CA LEU A 12 -86.51 2.72 -5.56
C LEU A 12 -84.99 2.69 -5.81
N PRO A 13 -84.30 3.83 -5.66
CA PRO A 13 -82.84 3.89 -5.69
C PRO A 13 -82.24 3.38 -4.37
N SER A 14 -81.30 2.43 -4.46
CA SER A 14 -80.49 2.01 -3.31
C SER A 14 -79.40 3.06 -3.03
N LEU A 15 -79.60 3.87 -1.99
CA LEU A 15 -78.55 4.60 -1.29
C LEU A 15 -78.04 3.72 -0.13
N GLY A 16 -76.80 3.25 -0.23
CA GLY A 16 -76.03 2.68 0.88
C GLY A 16 -74.55 2.97 0.64
N SER A 17 -74.01 4.02 1.27
CA SER A 17 -73.01 3.94 2.36
C SER A 17 -71.79 3.09 1.99
N ARG A 18 -70.70 3.69 1.52
CA ARG A 18 -69.56 4.21 2.32
C ARG A 18 -68.86 3.16 3.20
N LEU A 19 -67.53 3.18 3.05
CA LEU A 19 -66.45 2.85 3.99
C LEU A 19 -65.90 1.42 4.01
N MET A 20 -64.58 1.35 3.75
CA MET A 20 -63.56 0.58 4.48
C MET A 20 -63.65 -0.95 4.38
N SER A 21 -62.63 -1.73 4.00
CA SER A 21 -61.20 -1.60 4.27
C SER A 21 -60.42 -2.45 3.28
N SER A 22 -59.48 -1.83 2.56
CA SER A 22 -58.40 -2.53 1.88
C SER A 22 -57.41 -3.04 2.93
N LEU A 23 -57.56 -4.29 3.36
CA LEU A 23 -56.55 -4.97 4.18
C LEU A 23 -55.53 -5.62 3.25
N ALA A 24 -54.68 -4.80 2.63
CA ALA A 24 -53.46 -5.28 1.99
C ALA A 24 -52.44 -5.52 3.10
N LEU A 25 -52.23 -6.80 3.43
CA LEU A 25 -51.22 -7.28 4.35
C LEU A 25 -49.83 -6.93 3.76
N MET A 26 -49.30 -5.76 4.10
CA MET A 26 -47.89 -5.42 3.86
C MET A 26 -47.04 -6.30 4.77
N LEU A 27 -46.61 -7.43 4.22
CA LEU A 27 -45.49 -8.19 4.74
C LEU A 27 -44.21 -7.41 4.40
N THR A 28 -43.90 -6.38 5.19
CA THR A 28 -42.57 -5.77 5.20
C THR A 28 -41.59 -6.79 5.77
N CYS A 29 -41.05 -7.64 4.88
CA CYS A 29 -39.75 -8.25 5.13
C CYS A 29 -38.77 -7.11 5.39
N ALA A 30 -38.34 -6.96 6.64
CA ALA A 30 -37.10 -6.27 6.95
C ALA A 30 -35.97 -7.07 6.30
N THR A 31 -35.69 -6.81 5.03
CA THR A 31 -34.40 -7.14 4.44
C THR A 31 -33.40 -6.28 5.20
N CYS A 32 -32.73 -6.86 6.20
CA CYS A 32 -31.44 -6.35 6.62
C CYS A 32 -30.64 -6.20 5.33
N LEU A 33 -30.34 -4.96 4.95
CA LEU A 33 -29.45 -4.66 3.84
C LEU A 33 -28.10 -5.26 4.23
N ALA A 34 -27.87 -6.51 3.85
CA ALA A 34 -26.56 -7.12 3.93
C ALA A 34 -25.68 -6.30 2.98
N GLY A 35 -24.66 -5.64 3.53
CA GLY A 35 -23.71 -4.92 2.71
C GLY A 35 -22.98 -5.89 1.79
N PRO A 36 -22.34 -5.40 0.71
CA PRO A 36 -21.61 -6.25 -0.24
C PRO A 36 -20.55 -7.16 0.41
N LEU A 37 -20.07 -6.82 1.62
CA LEU A 37 -19.13 -7.61 2.41
C LEU A 37 -19.74 -8.82 3.15
N ASP A 38 -21.06 -8.87 3.33
CA ASP A 38 -21.75 -9.94 4.05
C ASP A 38 -22.40 -10.98 3.12
N GLU A 39 -22.60 -10.63 1.85
CA GLU A 39 -23.23 -11.51 0.85
C GLU A 39 -22.24 -12.44 0.12
N SER A 40 -20.94 -12.20 0.30
CA SER A 40 -19.86 -12.90 -0.41
C SER A 40 -18.85 -13.48 0.57
N PRO A 41 -18.22 -14.65 0.29
CA PRO A 41 -17.20 -15.21 1.17
C PRO A 41 -15.96 -14.30 1.29
N ALA A 42 -15.71 -13.48 0.26
CA ALA A 42 -14.68 -12.46 0.27
C ALA A 42 -14.99 -11.28 -0.68
N CYS A 43 -14.27 -10.18 -0.50
CA CYS A 43 -14.28 -9.00 -1.36
C CYS A 43 -12.86 -8.58 -1.70
N ALA A 44 -12.59 -8.35 -2.98
CA ALA A 44 -11.32 -7.84 -3.48
C ALA A 44 -11.39 -6.32 -3.63
N LEU A 45 -10.42 -5.62 -3.06
CA LEU A 45 -10.33 -4.16 -3.05
C LEU A 45 -9.06 -3.72 -3.79
N ARG A 46 -9.18 -2.68 -4.61
CA ARG A 46 -8.06 -2.04 -5.31
C ARG A 46 -8.01 -0.56 -4.99
N TYR A 47 -6.89 -0.13 -4.43
CA TYR A 47 -6.64 1.28 -4.12
C TYR A 47 -5.49 1.82 -4.96
N SER A 48 -5.60 3.09 -5.35
CA SER A 48 -4.51 3.90 -5.85
C SER A 48 -4.15 4.96 -4.81
N GLY A 49 -2.87 5.32 -4.72
CA GLY A 49 -2.42 6.33 -3.78
C GLY A 49 -1.20 7.10 -4.24
N THR A 50 -1.05 8.29 -3.68
CA THR A 50 0.05 9.20 -3.98
C THR A 50 0.54 9.90 -2.72
N LEU A 51 1.85 10.08 -2.63
CA LEU A 51 2.46 11.00 -1.67
C LEU A 51 2.91 12.25 -2.42
N LEU A 52 2.43 13.40 -1.96
CA LEU A 52 2.75 14.71 -2.52
C LEU A 52 3.68 15.45 -1.54
N SER A 53 4.74 16.09 -2.05
CA SER A 53 5.62 16.98 -1.28
C SER A 53 5.40 18.44 -1.68
N GLY A 54 5.93 19.40 -0.91
CA GLY A 54 5.86 20.82 -1.24
C GLY A 54 4.46 21.44 -1.08
N VAL A 55 3.61 20.85 -0.26
CA VAL A 55 2.18 21.19 -0.14
C VAL A 55 1.94 22.53 0.57
N ARG A 56 2.94 23.10 1.26
CA ARG A 56 2.81 24.37 2.01
C ARG A 56 2.38 25.57 1.15
N ASN A 57 2.72 25.58 -0.14
CA ASN A 57 2.56 26.77 -1.00
C ASN A 57 1.65 26.55 -2.25
N GLY A 58 0.93 25.42 -2.35
CA GLY A 58 0.08 25.14 -3.51
C GLY A 58 -0.21 23.67 -3.75
N GLU A 59 -0.46 23.30 -5.00
CA GLU A 59 -0.55 21.89 -5.41
C GLU A 59 0.83 21.25 -5.29
N GLY A 60 0.99 20.38 -4.29
CA GLY A 60 2.23 19.63 -4.09
C GLY A 60 2.55 18.69 -5.26
N SER A 61 3.82 18.35 -5.42
CA SER A 61 4.33 17.48 -6.49
C SER A 61 4.33 16.01 -6.06
N PRO A 62 3.93 15.06 -6.92
CA PRO A 62 3.95 13.65 -6.60
C PRO A 62 5.39 13.11 -6.52
N VAL A 63 5.83 12.80 -5.31
CA VAL A 63 7.13 12.17 -5.03
C VAL A 63 7.05 10.64 -4.99
N LYS A 64 5.83 10.12 -4.79
CA LYS A 64 5.59 8.68 -4.74
C LYS A 64 4.18 8.34 -5.21
N ARG A 65 4.05 7.22 -5.91
CA ARG A 65 2.78 6.59 -6.30
C ARG A 65 2.78 5.16 -5.83
N PHE A 66 1.62 4.64 -5.47
CA PHE A 66 1.47 3.27 -5.04
C PHE A 66 0.08 2.74 -5.32
N THR A 67 -0.06 1.41 -5.32
CA THR A 67 -1.34 0.71 -5.42
C THR A 67 -1.40 -0.38 -4.37
N ILE A 68 -2.58 -0.59 -3.79
CA ILE A 68 -2.81 -1.67 -2.84
C ILE A 68 -3.88 -2.57 -3.42
N PHE A 69 -3.61 -3.86 -3.39
CA PHE A 69 -4.65 -4.87 -3.49
C PHE A 69 -4.90 -5.41 -2.08
N ALA A 70 -6.16 -5.57 -1.71
CA ALA A 70 -6.55 -6.21 -0.46
C ALA A 70 -7.69 -7.20 -0.70
N LEU A 71 -7.55 -8.43 -0.22
CA LEU A 71 -8.60 -9.43 -0.19
C LEU A 71 -9.14 -9.50 1.24
N VAL A 72 -10.40 -9.11 1.41
CA VAL A 72 -11.12 -9.11 2.69
C VAL A 72 -11.95 -10.39 2.76
N ARG A 73 -11.66 -11.24 3.75
CA ARG A 73 -12.34 -12.53 3.95
C ARG A 73 -13.12 -12.54 5.24
N THR A 74 -14.27 -13.20 5.21
CA THR A 74 -15.08 -13.45 6.40
C THR A 74 -14.53 -14.64 7.17
N THR A 75 -14.37 -14.50 8.49
CA THR A 75 -13.97 -15.59 9.37
C THR A 75 -14.95 -15.72 10.55
N ALA A 76 -14.84 -16.80 11.31
CA ALA A 76 -15.69 -17.01 12.50
C ALA A 76 -15.46 -15.96 13.61
N THR A 77 -14.29 -15.32 13.63
CA THR A 77 -13.87 -14.37 14.68
C THR A 77 -13.85 -12.90 14.22
N GLY A 78 -14.26 -12.64 12.97
CA GLY A 78 -14.25 -11.31 12.37
C GLY A 78 -13.89 -11.36 10.89
N ARG A 79 -12.83 -10.65 10.50
CA ARG A 79 -12.35 -10.61 9.12
C ARG A 79 -10.84 -10.82 9.04
N GLU A 80 -10.37 -11.33 7.92
CA GLU A 80 -8.95 -11.35 7.56
C GLU A 80 -8.73 -10.47 6.32
N LEU A 81 -7.68 -9.65 6.37
CA LEU A 81 -7.30 -8.75 5.28
C LEU A 81 -5.91 -9.15 4.79
N ASP A 82 -5.87 -9.81 3.65
CA ASP A 82 -4.65 -10.19 2.93
C ASP A 82 -4.32 -9.08 1.93
N TRP A 83 -3.13 -8.48 2.02
CA TRP A 83 -2.82 -7.29 1.22
C TRP A 83 -1.45 -7.40 0.54
N PHE A 84 -1.31 -6.74 -0.60
CA PHE A 84 -0.01 -6.41 -1.16
C PHE A 84 0.03 -5.00 -1.74
N LEU A 85 1.23 -4.43 -1.76
CA LEU A 85 1.55 -3.06 -2.12
C LEU A 85 2.54 -3.05 -3.29
N THR A 86 2.28 -2.21 -4.28
CA THR A 86 3.24 -1.86 -5.33
C THR A 86 3.58 -0.39 -5.22
N GLU A 87 4.87 -0.05 -5.27
CA GLU A 87 5.38 1.30 -5.07
C GLU A 87 6.22 1.75 -6.25
N ARG A 88 6.12 3.04 -6.59
CA ARG A 88 6.96 3.71 -7.59
C ARG A 88 7.31 5.12 -7.11
N GLY A 89 8.58 5.48 -7.19
CA GLY A 89 9.10 6.77 -6.72
C GLY A 89 10.22 6.57 -5.71
N ALA A 90 10.42 7.55 -4.83
CA ALA A 90 11.52 7.51 -3.85
C ALA A 90 11.32 6.40 -2.80
N GLY A 91 12.27 5.48 -2.75
CA GLY A 91 12.23 4.26 -1.93
C GLY A 91 11.18 3.24 -2.40
N ALA A 92 11.32 2.01 -1.92
CA ALA A 92 10.28 0.97 -1.99
C ALA A 92 10.65 -0.17 -1.04
N TRP A 93 9.67 -0.84 -0.46
CA TRP A 93 9.93 -2.04 0.34
C TRP A 93 10.64 -3.12 -0.48
N ALA A 94 11.48 -3.93 0.16
CA ALA A 94 11.87 -5.22 -0.39
C ALA A 94 10.62 -6.08 -0.62
N TRP A 95 10.57 -6.91 -1.65
CA TRP A 95 9.36 -7.67 -1.98
C TRP A 95 8.80 -8.52 -0.83
N PRO A 96 9.60 -9.11 0.10
CA PRO A 96 9.04 -9.84 1.23
C PRO A 96 8.25 -8.96 2.18
N GLU A 97 8.47 -7.65 2.19
CA GLU A 97 7.78 -6.70 3.06
C GLU A 97 6.61 -5.99 2.34
N ARG A 98 6.38 -6.30 1.06
CA ARG A 98 5.32 -5.68 0.23
C ARG A 98 3.94 -6.30 0.42
N PHE A 99 3.81 -7.35 1.22
CA PHE A 99 2.54 -8.01 1.44
C PHE A 99 2.46 -8.53 2.88
N GLY A 100 1.24 -8.71 3.36
CA GLY A 100 1.00 -9.20 4.71
C GLY A 100 -0.48 -9.45 4.99
N GLN A 101 -0.76 -9.89 6.21
CA GLN A 101 -2.10 -10.15 6.68
C GLN A 101 -2.39 -9.27 7.90
N VAL A 102 -3.64 -8.86 8.03
CA VAL A 102 -4.20 -8.23 9.24
C VAL A 102 -5.44 -9.01 9.65
N SER A 103 -5.51 -9.41 10.92
CA SER A 103 -6.73 -9.97 11.50
C SER A 103 -7.54 -8.84 12.13
N LEU A 104 -8.85 -8.82 11.87
CA LEU A 104 -9.79 -7.83 12.37
C LEU A 104 -10.88 -8.52 13.19
N ASN A 105 -11.33 -7.90 14.26
CA ASN A 105 -12.53 -8.36 14.99
C ASN A 105 -13.83 -8.00 14.22
N HIS A 106 -14.99 -8.28 14.81
CA HIS A 106 -16.29 -7.94 14.24
C HIS A 106 -16.54 -6.44 14.11
N ASP A 107 -15.85 -5.62 14.90
CA ASP A 107 -15.90 -4.16 14.84
C ASP A 107 -14.84 -3.58 13.87
N PHE A 108 -14.18 -4.43 13.09
CA PHE A 108 -13.09 -4.08 12.17
C PHE A 108 -11.82 -3.49 12.82
N ALA A 109 -11.70 -3.59 14.15
CA ALA A 109 -10.49 -3.21 14.86
C ALA A 109 -9.39 -4.28 14.65
N PRO A 110 -8.13 -3.89 14.43
CA PRO A 110 -7.04 -4.83 14.24
C PRO A 110 -6.70 -5.59 15.52
N THR A 111 -6.69 -6.92 15.43
CA THR A 111 -6.34 -7.84 16.53
C THR A 111 -4.97 -8.49 16.35
N GLY A 112 -4.39 -8.41 15.16
CA GLY A 112 -3.06 -8.95 14.88
C GLY A 112 -2.61 -8.69 13.44
N GLY A 113 -1.36 -9.08 13.17
CA GLY A 113 -0.74 -8.93 11.86
C GLY A 113 -0.10 -7.56 11.64
N THR A 114 0.21 -7.26 10.38
CA THR A 114 0.94 -6.06 9.98
C THR A 114 0.11 -5.29 8.95
N PRO A 115 -0.28 -4.03 9.23
CA PRO A 115 -1.03 -3.24 8.27
C PRO A 115 -0.17 -2.82 7.07
N PRO A 116 -0.81 -2.53 5.92
CA PRO A 116 -0.13 -1.90 4.79
C PRO A 116 0.61 -0.62 5.22
N ARG A 117 1.81 -0.43 4.70
CA ARG A 117 2.68 0.71 5.01
C ARG A 117 3.52 1.09 3.81
N LEU A 118 3.75 2.37 3.62
CA LEU A 118 4.55 2.94 2.54
C LEU A 118 6.00 3.13 3.01
N LEU A 119 6.99 2.80 2.18
CA LEU A 119 8.39 3.14 2.46
C LEU A 119 8.80 4.33 1.60
N TYR A 120 8.94 5.50 2.20
CA TYR A 120 9.39 6.70 1.51
C TYR A 120 10.84 7.00 1.86
N GLU A 121 11.69 7.12 0.85
CA GLU A 121 13.07 7.57 1.07
C GLU A 121 13.11 9.10 1.00
N TYR A 122 13.38 9.73 2.14
CA TYR A 122 13.48 11.18 2.28
C TYR A 122 14.92 11.53 2.62
N GLU A 123 15.59 12.28 1.75
CA GLU A 123 17.00 12.68 1.93
C GLU A 123 17.90 11.47 2.27
N GLY A 124 17.76 10.37 1.50
CA GLY A 124 18.52 9.13 1.71
C GLY A 124 18.12 8.32 2.96
N THR A 125 17.17 8.80 3.77
CA THR A 125 16.70 8.13 4.98
C THR A 125 15.36 7.42 4.74
N PRO A 126 15.28 6.10 4.99
CA PRO A 126 14.03 5.36 4.88
C PRO A 126 13.04 5.80 5.98
N THR A 127 11.87 6.27 5.56
CA THR A 127 10.76 6.66 6.44
C THR A 127 9.54 5.79 6.17
N VAL A 128 9.01 5.17 7.22
CA VAL A 128 7.80 4.36 7.14
C VAL A 128 6.57 5.24 7.38
N ILE A 129 5.65 5.25 6.42
CA ILE A 129 4.38 5.99 6.50
C ILE A 129 3.24 4.97 6.54
N GLY A 130 2.53 4.91 7.67
CA GLY A 130 1.30 4.12 7.80
C GLY A 130 0.09 4.84 7.22
N PHE A 131 -0.95 4.09 6.89
CA PHE A 131 -2.25 4.64 6.50
C PHE A 131 -3.39 3.76 7.03
N PRO A 132 -4.61 4.32 7.18
CA PRO A 132 -5.74 3.59 7.72
C PRO A 132 -6.08 2.35 6.89
N LEU A 133 -6.64 1.34 7.56
CA LEU A 133 -7.10 0.11 6.93
C LEU A 133 -8.29 0.39 6.01
N PRO A 134 -8.49 -0.44 4.96
CA PRO A 134 -9.66 -0.35 4.09
C PRO A 134 -11.00 -0.48 4.82
N LEU A 135 -11.07 -1.25 5.91
CA LEU A 135 -12.28 -1.37 6.73
C LEU A 135 -12.26 -0.34 7.86
N VAL A 136 -13.34 0.42 7.99
CA VAL A 136 -13.46 1.53 8.95
C VAL A 136 -14.11 1.03 10.25
N GLU A 137 -13.31 0.96 11.31
CA GLU A 137 -13.73 0.52 12.66
C GLU A 137 -14.98 1.25 13.18
N PHE A 138 -15.08 2.55 12.92
CA PHE A 138 -16.16 3.39 13.43
C PHE A 138 -17.38 3.43 12.52
N PHE A 139 -17.50 2.54 11.54
CA PHE A 139 -18.63 2.51 10.61
C PHE A 139 -20.01 2.54 11.30
N PRO A 140 -20.27 1.78 12.39
CA PRO A 140 -21.55 1.85 13.08
C PRO A 140 -21.88 3.20 13.73
N LYS A 141 -20.88 4.07 13.95
CA LYS A 141 -21.05 5.41 14.53
C LYS A 141 -21.39 6.47 13.46
N LEU A 142 -21.34 6.13 12.18
CA LEU A 142 -21.48 7.10 11.09
C LEU A 142 -22.93 7.53 10.91
N ALA A 143 -23.20 8.77 11.30
CA ALA A 143 -24.44 9.48 11.02
C ALA A 143 -24.13 10.95 10.79
N LYS A 144 -24.98 11.67 10.05
CA LYS A 144 -24.79 13.10 9.79
C LYS A 144 -24.63 13.87 11.11
N GLY A 145 -23.52 14.61 11.25
CA GLY A 145 -23.22 15.39 12.45
C GLY A 145 -22.71 14.57 13.65
N ALA A 146 -22.47 13.27 13.49
CA ALA A 146 -21.88 12.45 14.55
C ALA A 146 -20.48 12.93 14.89
N GLN A 147 -20.17 13.00 16.17
CA GLN A 147 -18.87 13.43 16.69
C GLN A 147 -18.41 12.49 17.80
N TRP A 148 -17.12 12.16 17.82
CA TRP A 148 -16.50 11.39 18.91
C TRP A 148 -15.01 11.72 19.02
N MET A 149 -14.38 11.24 20.10
CA MET A 149 -12.94 11.30 20.28
C MET A 149 -12.37 9.88 20.31
N GLU A 150 -11.21 9.72 19.67
CA GLU A 150 -10.40 8.50 19.73
C GLU A 150 -8.96 8.90 20.07
N GLY A 151 -8.52 8.60 21.29
CA GLY A 151 -7.25 9.10 21.81
C GLY A 151 -7.13 10.63 21.76
N LYS A 152 -6.24 11.15 20.90
CA LYS A 152 -6.01 12.60 20.69
C LYS A 152 -6.68 13.14 19.43
N GLU A 153 -7.45 12.31 18.73
CA GLU A 153 -8.13 12.67 17.49
C GLU A 153 -9.60 12.96 17.76
N SER A 154 -10.09 14.10 17.30
CA SER A 154 -11.50 14.43 17.26
C SER A 154 -12.03 14.13 15.87
N TRP A 155 -13.08 13.31 15.82
CA TRP A 155 -13.72 12.82 14.60
C TRP A 155 -15.09 13.45 14.46
N GLU A 156 -15.42 13.89 13.26
CA GLU A 156 -16.71 14.49 12.93
C GLU A 156 -17.18 14.06 11.55
N VAL A 157 -18.44 13.60 11.45
CA VAL A 157 -19.12 13.40 10.17
C VAL A 157 -19.73 14.73 9.72
N THR A 158 -18.97 15.47 8.93
CA THR A 158 -19.32 16.81 8.48
C THR A 158 -20.44 16.84 7.43
N ASP A 159 -20.46 15.88 6.51
CA ASP A 159 -21.44 15.88 5.43
C ASP A 159 -21.67 14.50 4.81
N SER A 160 -22.60 14.44 3.88
CA SER A 160 -22.87 13.34 2.97
C SER A 160 -22.60 13.82 1.55
N VAL A 161 -21.61 13.25 0.88
CA VAL A 161 -21.15 13.71 -0.44
C VAL A 161 -21.04 12.56 -1.42
N GLN A 162 -21.10 12.86 -2.71
CA GLN A 162 -20.65 11.91 -3.73
C GLN A 162 -19.15 12.03 -3.95
N LYS A 163 -18.45 10.90 -3.94
CA LYS A 163 -17.03 10.81 -4.28
C LYS A 163 -16.86 9.66 -5.27
N ASN A 164 -16.42 9.98 -6.49
CA ASN A 164 -16.27 9.02 -7.59
C ASN A 164 -17.55 8.21 -7.83
N GLU A 165 -18.68 8.92 -7.96
CA GLU A 165 -20.00 8.32 -8.21
C GLU A 165 -20.52 7.40 -7.09
N ARG A 166 -19.90 7.43 -5.91
CA ARG A 166 -20.32 6.67 -4.73
C ARG A 166 -20.82 7.60 -3.64
N ASP A 167 -21.90 7.22 -2.99
CA ASP A 167 -22.45 7.96 -1.86
C ASP A 167 -21.60 7.69 -0.60
N CYS A 168 -21.02 8.76 -0.05
CA CYS A 168 -20.08 8.68 1.05
C CYS A 168 -20.47 9.56 2.23
N TRP A 169 -20.10 9.12 3.43
CA TRP A 169 -19.92 9.98 4.58
C TRP A 169 -18.60 10.74 4.45
N LEU A 170 -18.64 12.06 4.57
CA LEU A 170 -17.46 12.93 4.64
C LEU A 170 -17.11 13.19 6.10
N MET A 171 -15.94 12.71 6.49
CA MET A 171 -15.43 12.84 7.85
C MET A 171 -14.21 13.74 7.90
N GLN A 172 -14.16 14.59 8.92
CA GLN A 172 -12.99 15.38 9.27
C GLN A 172 -12.39 14.83 10.55
N VAL A 173 -11.06 14.70 10.57
CA VAL A 173 -10.32 14.31 11.76
C VAL A 173 -9.32 15.42 12.08
N THR A 174 -9.42 15.89 13.31
CA THR A 174 -8.59 16.98 13.83
C THR A 174 -7.81 16.52 15.04
N THR A 175 -6.71 17.22 15.33
CA THR A 175 -5.89 17.05 16.53
C THR A 175 -5.68 18.42 17.17
N GLY A 176 -4.97 18.48 18.30
CA GLY A 176 -4.55 19.75 18.90
C GLY A 176 -3.71 20.66 17.97
N PHE A 177 -3.21 20.13 16.85
CA PHE A 177 -2.46 20.88 15.83
C PHE A 177 -3.31 21.25 14.59
N GLY A 178 -4.62 21.02 14.64
CA GLY A 178 -5.55 21.31 13.55
C GLY A 178 -5.94 20.08 12.73
N LYS A 179 -6.38 20.31 11.49
CA LYS A 179 -6.88 19.27 10.59
C LYS A 179 -5.77 18.29 10.21
N LYS A 180 -5.97 17.01 10.54
CA LYS A 180 -5.04 15.91 10.26
C LYS A 180 -5.41 15.16 9.00
N ARG A 181 -6.68 14.75 8.86
CA ARG A 181 -7.15 13.98 7.70
C ARG A 181 -8.60 14.27 7.34
N THR A 182 -8.89 14.08 6.06
CA THR A 182 -10.25 13.98 5.51
C THR A 182 -10.47 12.55 5.06
N VAL A 183 -11.59 11.96 5.45
CA VAL A 183 -11.91 10.55 5.18
C VAL A 183 -13.27 10.50 4.48
N TRP A 184 -13.36 9.73 3.40
CA TRP A 184 -14.63 9.42 2.73
C TRP A 184 -14.90 7.94 2.93
N VAL A 185 -16.04 7.61 3.53
CA VAL A 185 -16.46 6.22 3.80
C VAL A 185 -17.74 5.95 3.04
N LEU A 186 -17.86 4.80 2.37
CA LEU A 186 -19.10 4.43 1.69
C LEU A 186 -20.27 4.41 2.70
N LYS A 187 -21.47 4.77 2.28
CA LYS A 187 -22.63 4.75 3.19
C LYS A 187 -23.22 3.36 3.41
N ASP A 188 -23.09 2.50 2.42
CA ASP A 188 -23.67 1.17 2.35
C ASP A 188 -22.68 0.06 2.75
N ALA A 189 -21.41 0.40 2.95
CA ALA A 189 -20.37 -0.54 3.37
C ALA A 189 -19.33 0.13 4.29
N PRO A 190 -18.73 -0.61 5.22
CA PRO A 190 -17.63 -0.15 6.09
C PRO A 190 -16.30 0.06 5.34
N LEU A 191 -16.34 0.50 4.08
CA LEU A 191 -15.18 0.64 3.21
C LEU A 191 -14.73 2.11 3.10
N LEU A 192 -13.44 2.31 3.25
CA LEU A 192 -12.76 3.56 2.93
C LEU A 192 -12.84 3.80 1.42
N ALA A 193 -13.54 4.85 1.00
CA ALA A 193 -13.64 5.25 -0.40
C ALA A 193 -12.46 6.15 -0.82
N ALA A 194 -12.05 7.06 0.05
CA ALA A 194 -10.88 7.92 -0.16
C ALA A 194 -10.32 8.47 1.17
N LEU A 195 -9.06 8.88 1.15
CA LEU A 195 -8.36 9.53 2.24
C LEU A 195 -7.49 10.66 1.71
N GLU A 196 -7.47 11.76 2.43
CA GLU A 196 -6.39 12.75 2.37
C GLU A 196 -5.84 12.96 3.77
N GLU A 197 -4.55 12.71 3.99
CA GLU A 197 -3.90 12.83 5.29
C GLU A 197 -2.65 13.70 5.20
N LYS A 198 -2.50 14.62 6.14
CA LYS A 198 -1.29 15.40 6.34
C LYS A 198 -0.26 14.52 7.07
N VAL A 199 0.90 14.33 6.46
CA VAL A 199 2.01 13.54 6.99
C VAL A 199 3.22 14.45 7.11
N PHE A 200 3.96 14.35 8.21
CA PHE A 200 5.21 15.08 8.38
C PHE A 200 6.38 14.10 8.32
N VAL A 201 7.40 14.44 7.54
CA VAL A 201 8.60 13.63 7.33
C VAL A 201 9.83 14.44 7.75
N GLY A 202 10.91 13.76 8.18
CA GLY A 202 12.17 14.42 8.55
C GLY A 202 11.99 15.46 9.68
N GLN A 203 12.47 16.68 9.45
CA GLN A 203 12.41 17.79 10.42
C GLN A 203 11.07 18.55 10.42
N GLY A 204 9.99 17.95 9.93
CA GLY A 204 8.66 18.56 9.90
C GLY A 204 8.20 18.99 8.51
N ASP A 205 8.74 18.35 7.47
CA ASP A 205 8.37 18.62 6.09
C ASP A 205 7.01 18.04 5.76
N GLU A 206 6.09 18.93 5.40
CA GLU A 206 4.70 18.60 5.16
C GLU A 206 4.52 17.91 3.82
N HIS A 207 3.96 16.70 3.90
CA HIS A 207 3.51 15.89 2.80
C HIS A 207 2.00 15.67 2.90
N ARG A 208 1.39 15.36 1.76
CA ARG A 208 0.00 14.93 1.70
C ARG A 208 -0.07 13.53 1.12
N LEU A 209 -0.58 12.62 1.93
CA LEU A 209 -0.93 11.28 1.49
C LEU A 209 -2.36 11.30 0.97
N ALA A 210 -2.55 10.84 -0.26
CA ALA A 210 -3.88 10.61 -0.83
C ALA A 210 -4.05 9.12 -1.15
N LEU A 211 -5.23 8.59 -0.86
CA LEU A 211 -5.63 7.21 -1.14
C LEU A 211 -7.04 7.22 -1.74
N GLN A 212 -7.30 6.37 -2.71
CA GLN A 212 -8.58 6.27 -3.39
C GLN A 212 -8.91 4.82 -3.72
N LEU A 213 -10.15 4.41 -3.42
CA LEU A 213 -10.71 3.13 -3.85
C LEU A 213 -11.07 3.20 -5.34
N GLU A 214 -10.37 2.42 -6.15
CA GLU A 214 -10.63 2.32 -7.59
C GLU A 214 -11.74 1.31 -7.86
N ALA A 215 -11.62 0.12 -7.29
CA ALA A 215 -12.58 -0.97 -7.48
C ALA A 215 -12.76 -1.78 -6.21
N PHE A 216 -13.98 -2.28 -6.00
CA PHE A 216 -14.25 -3.36 -5.07
C PHE A 216 -15.19 -4.37 -5.74
N GLU A 217 -14.89 -5.66 -5.60
CA GLU A 217 -15.58 -6.73 -6.31
C GLU A 217 -15.84 -7.89 -5.34
N ASN A 218 -17.02 -8.49 -5.43
CA ASN A 218 -17.31 -9.73 -4.71
C ASN A 218 -16.52 -10.87 -5.35
N VAL A 219 -15.88 -11.69 -4.51
CA VAL A 219 -15.07 -12.82 -4.94
C VAL A 219 -15.85 -14.09 -4.70
N THR A 220 -16.06 -14.87 -5.77
CA THR A 220 -16.74 -16.18 -5.66
C THR A 220 -15.92 -17.16 -4.82
N THR A 221 -16.58 -18.21 -4.31
CA THR A 221 -15.88 -19.25 -3.53
C THR A 221 -14.74 -19.90 -4.32
N GLU A 222 -14.94 -20.20 -5.60
CA GLU A 222 -13.91 -20.79 -6.46
C GLU A 222 -12.71 -19.85 -6.67
N GLU A 223 -12.97 -18.56 -6.93
CA GLU A 223 -11.90 -17.57 -7.03
C GLU A 223 -11.15 -17.37 -5.72
N LEU A 224 -11.87 -17.37 -4.60
CA LEU A 224 -11.30 -17.26 -3.28
C LEU A 224 -10.36 -18.44 -2.98
N GLU A 225 -10.79 -19.67 -3.26
CA GLU A 225 -9.96 -20.86 -3.08
C GLU A 225 -8.67 -20.78 -3.91
N ARG A 226 -8.76 -20.36 -5.19
CA ARG A 226 -7.57 -20.16 -6.05
C ARG A 226 -6.63 -19.10 -5.48
N GLN A 227 -7.16 -17.97 -5.03
CA GLN A 227 -6.38 -16.89 -4.44
C GLN A 227 -5.73 -17.30 -3.11
N LEU A 228 -6.40 -18.11 -2.30
CA LEU A 228 -5.86 -18.62 -1.03
C LEU A 228 -4.71 -19.59 -1.23
N VAL A 229 -4.72 -20.41 -2.28
CA VAL A 229 -3.61 -21.32 -2.58
C VAL A 229 -2.31 -20.55 -2.82
N ILE A 230 -2.34 -19.53 -3.69
CA ILE A 230 -1.15 -18.70 -3.95
C ILE A 230 -0.77 -17.86 -2.72
N TRP A 231 -1.75 -17.30 -2.00
CA TRP A 231 -1.50 -16.54 -0.78
C TRP A 231 -0.75 -17.36 0.27
N ASN A 232 -1.23 -18.57 0.56
CA ASN A 232 -0.60 -19.46 1.53
C ASN A 232 0.81 -19.85 1.12
N ARG A 233 1.07 -20.06 -0.18
CA ARG A 233 2.43 -20.31 -0.70
C ARG A 233 3.35 -19.11 -0.54
N LEU A 234 2.86 -17.89 -0.79
CA LEU A 234 3.62 -16.65 -0.56
C LEU A 234 3.94 -16.44 0.92
N ALA A 235 2.96 -16.64 1.81
CA ALA A 235 3.14 -16.53 3.25
C ALA A 235 4.12 -17.59 3.80
N GLU A 236 4.03 -18.84 3.32
CA GLU A 236 4.96 -19.91 3.65
C GLU A 236 6.40 -19.55 3.24
N LEU A 237 6.59 -19.03 2.01
CA LEU A 237 7.88 -18.57 1.55
C LEU A 237 8.41 -17.41 2.40
N GLN A 238 7.58 -16.39 2.66
CA GLN A 238 7.93 -15.24 3.51
C GLN A 238 8.40 -15.69 4.89
N GLY A 239 7.68 -16.63 5.52
CA GLY A 239 8.06 -17.22 6.81
C GLY A 239 9.40 -17.96 6.76
N LYS A 240 9.65 -18.75 5.71
CA LYS A 240 10.92 -19.47 5.51
C LYS A 240 12.11 -18.55 5.27
N LEU A 241 11.90 -17.35 4.72
CA LEU A 241 12.97 -16.38 4.58
C LEU A 241 13.49 -15.88 5.93
N ALA A 242 12.67 -15.97 7.00
CA ALA A 242 13.04 -15.59 8.36
C ALA A 242 13.72 -14.22 8.45
N ARG A 243 13.23 -13.26 7.67
CA ARG A 243 13.77 -11.89 7.65
C ARG A 243 13.39 -11.16 8.93
N LYS A 244 14.25 -10.24 9.35
CA LYS A 244 13.93 -9.36 10.48
C LYS A 244 12.75 -8.48 10.09
N PRO A 245 11.81 -8.20 11.01
CA PRO A 245 10.75 -7.24 10.76
C PRO A 245 11.33 -5.90 10.34
N GLN A 246 10.71 -5.26 9.34
CA GLN A 246 11.12 -3.93 8.82
C GLN A 246 12.53 -3.91 8.21
N GLU A 247 13.00 -5.03 7.66
CA GLU A 247 14.26 -5.04 6.91
C GLU A 247 14.10 -4.29 5.58
N PHE A 248 14.76 -3.13 5.48
CA PHE A 248 14.73 -2.28 4.29
C PHE A 248 15.63 -2.79 3.16
N ARG A 249 16.66 -3.58 3.48
CA ARG A 249 17.63 -4.05 2.48
C ARG A 249 17.01 -5.09 1.55
N PRO A 250 17.02 -4.89 0.23
CA PRO A 250 16.46 -5.87 -0.69
C PRO A 250 17.27 -7.18 -0.74
N GLU A 251 18.55 -7.14 -0.38
CA GLU A 251 19.45 -8.28 -0.49
C GLU A 251 18.97 -9.49 0.32
N LEU A 252 19.05 -10.66 -0.32
CA LEU A 252 18.82 -11.97 0.24
C LEU A 252 20.17 -12.70 0.37
N SER A 253 20.30 -13.53 1.39
CA SER A 253 21.44 -14.45 1.50
C SER A 253 21.35 -15.56 0.45
N ASP A 254 22.45 -16.25 0.17
CA ASP A 254 22.47 -17.37 -0.79
C ASP A 254 21.43 -18.45 -0.45
N ALA A 255 21.27 -18.78 0.84
CA ALA A 255 20.26 -19.73 1.31
C ALA A 255 18.83 -19.22 1.03
N GLN A 256 18.58 -17.93 1.23
CA GLN A 256 17.29 -17.31 0.90
C GLN A 256 17.04 -17.28 -0.62
N LEU A 257 18.05 -16.95 -1.42
CA LEU A 257 17.97 -16.97 -2.89
C LEU A 257 17.62 -18.37 -3.41
N GLN A 258 18.18 -19.42 -2.82
CA GLN A 258 17.84 -20.81 -3.16
C GLN A 258 16.38 -21.15 -2.82
N LEU A 259 15.88 -20.71 -1.66
CA LEU A 259 14.47 -20.90 -1.27
C LEU A 259 13.52 -20.25 -2.29
N VAL A 260 13.79 -19.00 -2.67
CA VAL A 260 12.98 -18.27 -3.65
C VAL A 260 13.08 -18.93 -5.04
N THR A 261 14.28 -19.29 -5.48
CA THR A 261 14.50 -19.96 -6.77
C THR A 261 13.70 -21.25 -6.89
N THR A 262 13.66 -22.04 -5.80
CA THR A 262 12.92 -23.30 -5.75
C THR A 262 11.41 -23.08 -5.79
N ALA A 263 10.90 -22.06 -5.08
CA ALA A 263 9.46 -21.78 -5.01
C ALA A 263 8.90 -21.07 -6.26
N LEU A 264 9.73 -20.33 -6.99
CA LEU A 264 9.28 -19.41 -8.04
C LEU A 264 8.49 -20.07 -9.19
N PRO A 265 8.83 -21.27 -9.71
CA PRO A 265 8.05 -21.92 -10.76
C PRO A 265 6.60 -22.21 -10.33
N ASP A 266 6.41 -22.71 -9.11
CA ASP A 266 5.09 -22.98 -8.52
C ASP A 266 4.30 -21.68 -8.34
N LEU A 267 4.93 -20.65 -7.75
CA LEU A 267 4.31 -19.33 -7.59
C LEU A 267 3.88 -18.71 -8.93
N LYS A 268 4.66 -18.86 -9.99
CA LYS A 268 4.29 -18.39 -11.33
C LYS A 268 3.09 -19.12 -11.89
N SER A 269 3.05 -20.44 -11.73
CA SER A 269 1.91 -21.24 -12.18
C SER A 269 0.63 -20.88 -11.41
N LEU A 270 0.71 -20.76 -10.08
CA LEU A 270 -0.44 -20.49 -9.22
C LEU A 270 -0.95 -19.06 -9.30
N SER A 271 -0.09 -18.10 -9.61
CA SER A 271 -0.47 -16.69 -9.73
C SER A 271 -1.03 -16.30 -11.09
N ALA A 272 -0.95 -17.19 -12.09
CA ALA A 272 -1.51 -16.97 -13.41
C ALA A 272 -3.01 -16.61 -13.30
N ASP A 273 -3.41 -15.55 -14.00
CA ASP A 273 -4.80 -15.04 -14.01
C ASP A 273 -5.36 -14.65 -12.63
N THR A 274 -4.49 -14.43 -11.64
CA THR A 274 -4.86 -13.88 -10.34
C THR A 274 -4.32 -12.45 -10.16
N PRO A 275 -4.87 -11.65 -9.24
CA PRO A 275 -4.29 -10.36 -8.88
C PRO A 275 -2.82 -10.42 -8.42
N PHE A 276 -2.33 -11.58 -7.98
CA PHE A 276 -0.96 -11.77 -7.48
C PHE A 276 0.12 -11.89 -8.57
N SER A 277 -0.27 -12.01 -9.85
CA SER A 277 0.68 -12.14 -10.96
C SER A 277 1.73 -11.02 -11.01
N GLY A 278 1.31 -9.78 -10.73
CA GLY A 278 2.21 -8.62 -10.67
C GLY A 278 3.25 -8.72 -9.55
N LEU A 279 2.82 -9.19 -8.36
CA LEU A 279 3.72 -9.42 -7.23
C LEU A 279 4.75 -10.52 -7.57
N VAL A 280 4.31 -11.67 -8.08
CA VAL A 280 5.22 -12.77 -8.45
C VAL A 280 6.19 -12.37 -9.56
N THR A 281 5.76 -11.52 -10.49
CA THR A 281 6.65 -10.94 -11.52
C THR A 281 7.72 -10.05 -10.90
N ALA A 282 7.36 -9.23 -9.91
CA ALA A 282 8.32 -8.41 -9.16
C ALA A 282 9.33 -9.28 -8.39
N ILE A 283 8.87 -10.36 -7.74
CA ILE A 283 9.74 -11.34 -7.06
C ILE A 283 10.72 -11.97 -8.06
N SER A 284 10.22 -12.41 -9.22
CA SER A 284 11.08 -13.00 -10.26
C SER A 284 12.11 -12.02 -10.79
N SER A 285 11.78 -10.73 -10.87
CA SER A 285 12.68 -9.70 -11.41
C SER A 285 13.77 -9.34 -10.41
N ASP A 286 13.40 -9.20 -9.13
CA ASP A 286 14.35 -8.99 -8.04
C ASP A 286 15.34 -10.16 -7.93
N LEU A 287 14.86 -11.41 -7.96
CA LEU A 287 15.72 -12.60 -7.89
C LEU A 287 16.79 -12.61 -9.00
N ARG A 288 16.40 -12.30 -10.25
CA ARG A 288 17.36 -12.20 -11.37
C ARG A 288 18.39 -11.10 -11.09
N GLY A 289 17.93 -9.91 -10.70
CA GLY A 289 18.82 -8.80 -10.37
C GLY A 289 19.78 -9.09 -9.22
N GLN A 290 19.42 -9.95 -8.27
CA GLN A 290 20.33 -10.40 -7.20
C GLN A 290 21.33 -11.46 -7.69
N ALA A 291 20.88 -12.43 -8.50
CA ALA A 291 21.76 -13.46 -9.06
C ALA A 291 22.78 -12.90 -10.08
N ASP A 292 22.37 -11.92 -10.88
CA ASP A 292 23.26 -11.24 -11.83
C ASP A 292 24.35 -10.46 -11.09
N ARG A 293 23.97 -9.76 -9.99
CA ARG A 293 24.93 -9.05 -9.13
C ARG A 293 25.98 -9.98 -8.52
N SER A 294 25.59 -11.14 -8.00
CA SER A 294 26.55 -12.08 -7.40
C SER A 294 27.51 -12.65 -8.46
N THR A 295 26.99 -12.97 -9.64
CA THR A 295 27.78 -13.44 -10.78
C THR A 295 28.74 -12.37 -11.29
N ASP A 296 28.30 -11.11 -11.35
CA ASP A 296 29.11 -9.98 -11.77
C ASP A 296 30.25 -9.69 -10.79
N VAL A 297 29.97 -9.72 -9.48
CA VAL A 297 31.00 -9.58 -8.45
C VAL A 297 32.02 -10.72 -8.55
N ALA A 298 31.57 -11.97 -8.69
CA ALA A 298 32.47 -13.11 -8.86
C ALA A 298 33.34 -13.00 -10.12
N ARG A 299 32.75 -12.53 -11.24
CA ARG A 299 33.46 -12.28 -12.49
C ARG A 299 34.48 -11.16 -12.37
N LEU A 300 34.14 -10.05 -11.71
CA LEU A 300 35.06 -8.95 -11.41
C LEU A 300 36.21 -9.44 -10.51
N GLN A 301 35.88 -10.24 -9.49
CA GLN A 301 36.88 -10.83 -8.60
C GLN A 301 37.86 -11.71 -9.38
N GLN A 302 37.37 -12.63 -10.22
CA GLN A 302 38.22 -13.50 -11.04
C GLN A 302 39.07 -12.70 -12.04
N LYS A 303 38.53 -11.59 -12.58
CA LYS A 303 39.21 -10.75 -13.56
C LYS A 303 40.34 -9.91 -12.95
N PHE A 304 40.17 -9.42 -11.71
CA PHE A 304 41.03 -8.39 -11.15
C PHE A 304 41.76 -8.78 -9.86
N VAL A 305 41.20 -9.65 -9.02
CA VAL A 305 41.85 -10.02 -7.74
C VAL A 305 43.06 -10.91 -8.00
N GLY A 306 44.21 -10.51 -7.44
CA GLY A 306 45.50 -11.18 -7.65
C GLY A 306 46.13 -10.93 -9.02
N LYS A 307 45.52 -10.08 -9.86
CA LYS A 307 46.11 -9.61 -11.11
C LYS A 307 46.80 -8.26 -10.90
N PRO A 308 47.79 -7.89 -11.73
CA PRO A 308 48.34 -6.54 -11.72
C PRO A 308 47.22 -5.51 -11.90
N ALA A 309 47.27 -4.43 -11.11
CA ALA A 309 46.36 -3.30 -11.30
C ALA A 309 46.55 -2.72 -12.71
N PRO A 310 45.47 -2.27 -13.38
CA PRO A 310 45.60 -1.53 -14.63
C PRO A 310 46.52 -0.32 -14.45
N THR A 311 47.32 0.01 -15.47
CA THR A 311 48.10 1.24 -15.48
C THR A 311 47.17 2.44 -15.46
N PHE A 312 47.50 3.45 -14.66
CA PHE A 312 46.79 4.72 -14.59
C PHE A 312 47.78 5.87 -14.44
N ASP A 313 47.33 7.04 -14.89
CA ASP A 313 47.99 8.34 -14.72
C ASP A 313 46.92 9.32 -14.24
N LEU A 314 47.15 9.92 -13.07
CA LEU A 314 46.20 10.78 -12.39
C LEU A 314 46.83 12.15 -12.14
N SER A 315 46.11 13.20 -12.54
CA SER A 315 46.49 14.58 -12.23
C SER A 315 45.86 15.02 -10.91
N LEU A 316 46.70 15.39 -9.96
CA LEU A 316 46.27 15.97 -8.68
C LEU A 316 45.76 17.41 -8.86
N LEU A 317 45.08 17.93 -7.83
CA LEU A 317 44.57 19.30 -7.81
C LEU A 317 45.68 20.37 -7.95
N ASP A 318 46.90 20.05 -7.54
CA ASP A 318 48.08 20.91 -7.70
C ASP A 318 48.79 20.72 -9.06
N LYS A 319 48.16 19.98 -9.99
CA LYS A 319 48.64 19.63 -11.33
C LYS A 319 49.86 18.71 -11.36
N LYS A 320 50.26 18.13 -10.23
CA LYS A 320 51.27 17.05 -10.24
C LYS A 320 50.65 15.78 -10.79
N GLN A 321 51.44 15.01 -11.53
CA GLN A 321 51.06 13.68 -11.98
C GLN A 321 51.44 12.65 -10.94
N VAL A 322 50.58 11.65 -10.79
CA VAL A 322 50.82 10.44 -10.00
C VAL A 322 50.46 9.24 -10.85
N THR A 323 51.42 8.34 -11.00
CA THR A 323 51.28 7.10 -11.78
C THR A 323 51.12 5.90 -10.87
N ALA A 324 50.69 4.77 -11.44
CA ALA A 324 50.66 3.49 -10.72
C ALA A 324 52.04 3.06 -10.19
N GLU A 325 53.14 3.45 -10.84
CA GLU A 325 54.51 3.12 -10.42
C GLU A 325 54.92 3.87 -9.16
N ASP A 326 54.53 5.15 -9.03
CA ASP A 326 54.82 5.99 -7.86
C ASP A 326 54.21 5.44 -6.56
N LEU A 327 53.16 4.62 -6.69
CA LEU A 327 52.40 4.04 -5.59
C LEU A 327 52.74 2.57 -5.33
N LYS A 328 53.78 2.04 -5.97
CA LYS A 328 54.18 0.63 -5.83
C LYS A 328 54.52 0.29 -4.37
N GLY A 329 54.01 -0.85 -3.90
CA GLY A 329 54.20 -1.33 -2.53
C GLY A 329 53.27 -0.71 -1.50
N GLN A 330 52.38 0.19 -1.92
CA GLN A 330 51.33 0.78 -1.08
C GLN A 330 49.98 0.13 -1.38
N VAL A 331 49.05 0.17 -0.43
CA VAL A 331 47.66 -0.21 -0.67
C VAL A 331 46.94 1.02 -1.22
N VAL A 332 46.56 0.99 -2.49
CA VAL A 332 45.92 2.12 -3.17
C VAL A 332 44.42 1.87 -3.32
N VAL A 333 43.61 2.86 -2.94
CA VAL A 333 42.14 2.83 -3.08
C VAL A 333 41.72 3.92 -4.06
N LEU A 334 41.49 3.56 -5.33
CA LEU A 334 40.99 4.51 -6.32
C LEU A 334 39.48 4.70 -6.16
N HIS A 335 39.06 5.90 -5.78
CA HIS A 335 37.66 6.29 -5.72
C HIS A 335 37.31 7.23 -6.87
N PHE A 336 36.47 6.76 -7.79
CA PHE A 336 35.99 7.55 -8.93
C PHE A 336 34.68 8.24 -8.55
N TRP A 337 34.65 9.56 -8.67
CA TRP A 337 33.50 10.39 -8.33
C TRP A 337 33.44 11.62 -9.24
N GLU A 338 32.29 12.28 -9.28
CA GLU A 338 32.07 13.51 -10.03
C GLU A 338 31.24 14.48 -9.15
N TYR A 339 31.55 15.77 -9.21
CA TYR A 339 30.70 16.79 -8.61
C TYR A 339 29.40 16.89 -9.43
N GLN A 340 28.29 16.47 -8.84
CA GLN A 340 26.99 16.73 -9.45
C GLN A 340 26.49 18.14 -9.09
N PRO A 341 25.82 18.85 -10.03
CA PRO A 341 25.29 20.19 -9.80
C PRO A 341 24.04 20.21 -8.91
N GLU A 342 23.48 19.04 -8.59
CA GLU A 342 22.35 18.89 -7.68
C GLU A 342 22.82 18.95 -6.21
N PRO A 343 22.02 19.50 -5.27
CA PRO A 343 22.43 19.65 -3.89
C PRO A 343 22.81 18.31 -3.27
N LEU A 344 24.05 18.23 -2.76
CA LEU A 344 24.59 17.07 -2.06
C LEU A 344 23.69 16.77 -0.84
N VAL A 345 23.01 15.63 -0.87
CA VAL A 345 22.18 15.15 0.24
C VAL A 345 23.10 14.54 1.31
N GLU A 346 22.92 14.96 2.57
CA GLU A 346 23.64 14.36 3.68
C GLU A 346 23.33 12.85 3.80
N PRO A 347 24.29 12.03 4.26
CA PRO A 347 25.58 12.43 4.80
C PRO A 347 26.53 12.77 3.66
N TYR A 348 27.50 13.65 3.88
CA TYR A 348 28.72 13.70 3.06
C TYR A 348 29.48 12.36 3.16
N GLY A 349 28.92 11.30 2.58
CA GLY A 349 29.07 9.94 3.07
C GLY A 349 30.14 9.12 2.37
N GLN A 350 30.81 9.66 1.34
CA GLN A 350 31.89 8.94 0.66
C GLN A 350 33.22 9.69 0.78
N VAL A 351 33.29 10.98 0.44
CA VAL A 351 34.55 11.76 0.59
C VAL A 351 34.97 11.88 2.05
N GLY A 352 34.06 12.25 2.97
CA GLY A 352 34.38 12.34 4.40
C GLY A 352 34.72 10.97 5.04
N PHE A 353 34.10 9.89 4.55
CA PHE A 353 34.46 8.53 4.96
C PHE A 353 35.84 8.11 4.43
N LEU A 354 36.19 8.54 3.22
CA LEU A 354 37.51 8.30 2.62
C LEU A 354 38.61 9.09 3.32
N ASP A 355 38.36 10.35 3.70
CA ASP A 355 39.27 11.14 4.53
C ASP A 355 39.48 10.46 5.89
N PHE A 356 38.39 10.02 6.53
CA PHE A 356 38.44 9.24 7.77
C PHE A 356 39.24 7.93 7.60
N LEU A 357 38.99 7.18 6.52
CA LEU A 357 39.70 5.93 6.22
C LEU A 357 41.19 6.19 5.96
N HIS A 358 41.51 7.18 5.15
CA HIS A 358 42.88 7.60 4.88
C HIS A 358 43.58 7.96 6.19
N ASP A 359 42.99 8.80 7.04
CA ASP A 359 43.61 9.19 8.31
C ASP A 359 43.80 8.03 9.29
N LYS A 360 42.83 7.10 9.36
CA LYS A 360 42.95 5.89 10.18
C LYS A 360 43.99 4.90 9.66
N ARG A 361 44.16 4.79 8.33
CA ARG A 361 44.91 3.72 7.69
C ARG A 361 46.21 4.18 7.04
N ARG A 362 46.51 5.48 6.94
CA ARG A 362 47.75 6.01 6.34
C ARG A 362 49.01 5.46 7.01
N LYS A 363 48.96 5.20 8.32
CA LYS A 363 50.06 4.59 9.09
C LYS A 363 50.34 3.13 8.68
N LEU A 364 49.39 2.47 8.02
CA LEU A 364 49.50 1.12 7.48
C LEU A 364 49.91 1.12 6.00
N GLY A 365 50.30 2.28 5.44
CA GLY A 365 50.69 2.40 4.03
C GLY A 365 49.52 2.43 3.05
N VAL A 366 48.31 2.78 3.52
CA VAL A 366 47.15 2.99 2.64
C VAL A 366 47.19 4.40 2.04
N LYS A 367 46.96 4.48 0.72
CA LYS A 367 46.71 5.70 -0.05
C LYS A 367 45.32 5.63 -0.66
N VAL A 368 44.60 6.74 -0.62
CA VAL A 368 43.30 6.92 -1.26
C VAL A 368 43.49 7.93 -2.37
#